data_AF-V6MEY1-F1
#
_entry.id   AF-V6MEY1-F1
#
_cell.length_a   1.000
_cell.length_b   1.000
_cell.length_c   1.000
_cell.angle_alpha   90.00
_cell.angle_beta   90.00
_cell.angle_gamma   90.00
#
_symmetry.space_group_name_H-M   'P 1'
#
loop_
_entity.id
_entity.type
_entity.pdbx_description
1 polymer ?
#
loop_
_entity_poly.entity_id
_entity_poly.type
_entity_poly.pdbx_seq_one_letter_code
_entity_poly.pdbx_strand_id
1 'polypeptide(L)'
;MNPKTTSRGLVAEVIQYVAGVIILVFGVIMIAGAMASEKTKLTETSDLVLFLLLGVLPALFGGWLLFAARKNTRLRRLDAMENLVLQIAARYGGKLTATELAMNSKLSITQANEVLEGFTKQNAAYLSITNNGTYVYQFEGMISQQDKDQAESLKSLIYKE
;
A
#
# COMPACT_ATOMS: atom_id res chain seq x y z
N MET A 1 -15.24 3.26 -3.99
CA MET A 1 -14.32 3.04 -5.11
C MET A 1 -13.19 4.05 -5.02
N ASN A 2 -11.99 3.65 -4.61
CA ASN A 2 -10.87 4.53 -4.25
C ASN A 2 -10.13 5.01 -5.52
N PRO A 3 -10.02 6.32 -5.81
CA PRO A 3 -9.53 6.86 -7.10
C PRO A 3 -8.03 6.64 -7.39
N LYS A 4 -7.31 5.83 -6.61
CA LYS A 4 -5.84 5.65 -6.74
C LYS A 4 -5.41 4.39 -7.49
N THR A 5 -6.33 3.55 -7.97
CA THR A 5 -6.02 2.30 -8.71
C THR A 5 -5.93 2.46 -10.23
N THR A 6 -6.02 3.69 -10.75
CA THR A 6 -5.80 3.97 -12.17
C THR A 6 -4.31 3.87 -12.47
N SER A 7 -3.91 3.15 -13.53
CA SER A 7 -2.50 3.00 -14.00
C SER A 7 -1.68 4.29 -14.01
N ARG A 8 -2.34 5.44 -14.22
CA ARG A 8 -1.79 6.80 -14.09
C ARG A 8 -1.11 7.09 -12.74
N GLY A 9 -1.66 6.62 -11.63
CA GLY A 9 -1.10 6.85 -10.30
C GLY A 9 0.19 6.06 -10.04
N LEU A 10 0.33 4.91 -10.69
CA LEU A 10 1.52 4.07 -10.61
C LEU A 10 2.64 4.61 -11.51
N VAL A 11 2.29 5.08 -12.71
CA VAL A 11 3.23 5.75 -13.63
C VAL A 11 3.78 7.04 -13.00
N ALA A 12 2.94 7.86 -12.36
CA ALA A 12 3.40 9.07 -11.68
C ALA A 12 4.37 8.78 -10.53
N GLU A 13 4.14 7.71 -9.77
CA GLU A 13 5.01 7.28 -8.66
C GLU A 13 6.36 6.74 -9.17
N VAL A 14 6.35 5.98 -10.27
CA VAL A 14 7.58 5.52 -10.94
C VAL A 14 8.37 6.69 -11.51
N ILE A 15 7.71 7.66 -12.15
CA ILE A 15 8.36 8.87 -12.67
C ILE A 15 8.98 9.68 -11.53
N GLN A 16 8.26 9.87 -10.42
CA GLN A 16 8.78 10.54 -9.22
C GLN A 16 10.01 9.81 -8.67
N TYR A 17 9.95 8.48 -8.57
CA TYR A 17 11.09 7.69 -8.10
C TYR A 17 12.31 7.83 -9.02
N VAL A 18 12.12 7.64 -10.34
CA VAL A 18 13.19 7.75 -11.34
C VAL A 18 13.79 9.16 -11.36
N ALA A 19 12.94 10.20 -11.33
CA ALA A 19 13.39 11.59 -11.25
C ALA A 19 14.19 11.85 -9.97
N GLY A 20 13.72 11.35 -8.82
CA GLY A 20 14.44 11.44 -7.54
C GLY A 20 15.82 10.78 -7.58
N VAL A 21 15.94 9.59 -8.18
CA VAL A 21 17.24 8.91 -8.37
C VAL A 21 18.16 9.73 -9.26
N ILE A 22 17.67 10.20 -10.42
CA ILE A 22 18.48 10.99 -11.36
C ILE A 22 19.01 12.27 -10.71
N ILE A 23 18.14 13.01 -10.01
CA ILE A 23 18.51 14.25 -9.33
C ILE A 23 19.51 13.99 -8.20
N LEU A 24 19.32 12.91 -7.43
CA LEU A 24 20.24 12.54 -6.35
C LEU A 24 21.61 12.15 -6.91
N VAL A 25 21.66 11.31 -7.95
CA VAL A 25 22.90 10.90 -8.60
C VAL A 25 23.63 12.12 -9.20
N PHE A 26 22.89 13.02 -9.85
CA PHE A 26 23.44 14.27 -10.36
C PHE A 26 24.07 15.12 -9.25
N GLY A 27 23.36 15.35 -8.15
CA GLY A 27 23.88 16.11 -7.01
C GLY A 27 25.13 15.47 -6.40
N VAL A 28 25.15 14.14 -6.25
CA VAL A 28 26.32 13.40 -5.73
C VAL A 28 27.52 13.51 -6.67
N ILE A 29 27.33 13.40 -7.98
CA ILE A 29 28.40 13.57 -8.98
C ILE A 29 28.96 14.99 -8.93
N MET A 30 28.10 16.01 -8.81
CA MET A 30 28.54 17.40 -8.71
C MET A 30 29.37 17.66 -7.44
N ILE A 31 28.94 17.09 -6.30
CA ILE A 31 29.71 17.17 -5.05
C ILE A 31 31.07 16.48 -5.21
N ALA A 32 31.08 15.26 -5.74
CA ALA A 32 32.32 14.50 -5.95
C ALA A 32 33.28 15.22 -6.91
N GLY A 33 32.76 15.79 -8.01
CA GLY A 33 33.55 16.57 -8.97
C GLY A 33 34.12 17.84 -8.36
N ALA A 34 33.34 18.55 -7.53
CA ALA A 34 33.83 19.73 -6.81
C ALA A 34 34.95 19.39 -5.80
N MET A 35 34.86 18.23 -5.14
CA MET A 35 35.89 17.76 -4.21
C MET A 35 37.15 17.25 -4.92
N ALA A 36 37.02 16.65 -6.11
CA ALA A 36 38.14 16.13 -6.90
C ALA A 36 38.86 17.21 -7.72
N SER A 37 38.25 18.38 -7.89
CA SER A 37 38.82 19.46 -8.67
C SER A 37 39.74 20.35 -7.82
N GLU A 38 41.02 20.39 -8.21
CA GLU A 38 42.05 21.25 -7.60
C GLU A 38 41.81 22.75 -7.86
N LYS A 39 40.97 23.09 -8.85
CA LYS A 39 40.66 24.46 -9.23
C LYS A 39 39.53 25.08 -8.41
N THR A 40 38.68 24.27 -7.79
CA THR A 40 37.55 24.74 -6.98
C THR A 40 38.06 25.11 -5.60
N LYS A 41 38.15 26.41 -5.33
CA LYS A 41 38.44 26.91 -3.99
C LYS A 41 37.11 27.32 -3.39
N LEU A 42 36.56 26.49 -2.51
CA LEU A 42 35.32 26.72 -1.73
C LEU A 42 35.40 27.95 -0.79
N THR A 43 36.31 28.88 -1.04
CA THR A 43 36.52 30.16 -0.37
C THR A 43 35.88 31.30 -1.15
N GLU A 44 35.76 31.17 -2.47
CA GLU A 44 35.08 32.15 -3.32
C GLU A 44 33.56 32.00 -3.19
N THR A 45 32.87 33.13 -3.07
CA THR A 45 31.41 33.15 -2.85
C THR A 45 30.65 32.53 -4.03
N SER A 46 31.17 32.68 -5.25
CA SER A 46 30.62 32.06 -6.46
C SER A 46 30.66 30.54 -6.43
N ASP A 47 31.78 29.98 -5.98
CA ASP A 47 32.01 28.53 -5.94
C ASP A 47 31.15 27.87 -4.87
N LEU A 48 30.98 28.55 -3.72
CA LEU A 48 30.06 28.13 -2.66
C LEU A 48 28.60 28.13 -3.13
N VAL A 49 28.17 29.17 -3.85
CA VAL A 49 26.80 29.27 -4.38
C VAL A 49 26.54 28.17 -5.42
N LEU A 50 27.49 27.91 -6.32
CA LEU A 50 27.40 26.82 -7.31
C LEU A 50 27.35 25.45 -6.65
N PHE A 51 28.19 25.21 -5.63
CA PHE A 51 28.21 23.95 -4.89
C PHE A 51 26.89 23.68 -4.16
N LEU A 52 26.32 24.70 -3.51
CA LEU A 52 25.03 24.60 -2.83
C LEU A 52 23.88 24.36 -3.81
N LEU A 53 23.80 25.12 -4.91
CA LEU A 53 22.70 25.06 -5.87
C LEU A 53 22.73 23.80 -6.75
N LEU A 54 23.90 23.32 -7.15
CA LEU A 54 24.02 22.20 -8.08
C LEU A 54 24.39 20.86 -7.42
N GLY A 55 24.98 20.91 -6.23
CA GLY A 55 25.34 19.70 -5.46
C GLY A 55 24.32 19.42 -4.37
N VAL A 56 24.31 20.28 -3.35
CA VAL A 56 23.62 20.02 -2.08
C VAL A 56 22.10 20.06 -2.23
N LEU A 57 21.55 21.11 -2.84
CA LEU A 57 20.11 21.27 -3.03
C LEU A 57 19.49 20.11 -3.84
N PRO A 58 20.04 19.72 -4.99
CA PRO A 58 19.57 18.56 -5.74
C PRO A 58 19.70 17.26 -4.94
N ALA A 59 20.82 17.03 -4.25
CA ALA A 59 20.99 15.81 -3.44
C ALA A 59 19.95 15.70 -2.32
N LEU A 60 19.69 16.78 -1.58
CA LEU A 60 18.67 16.83 -0.53
C LEU A 60 17.25 16.67 -1.09
N PHE A 61 16.94 17.37 -2.20
CA PHE A 61 15.63 17.30 -2.82
C PHE A 61 15.36 15.91 -3.40
N GLY A 62 16.32 15.31 -4.10
CA GLY A 62 16.23 13.94 -4.60
C GLY A 62 16.07 12.91 -3.48
N GLY A 63 16.82 13.05 -2.38
CA GLY A 63 16.69 12.21 -1.20
C GLY A 63 15.31 12.31 -0.53
N TRP A 64 14.80 13.53 -0.37
CA TRP A 64 13.45 13.77 0.15
C TRP A 64 12.37 13.16 -0.73
N LEU A 65 12.49 13.31 -2.05
CA LEU A 65 11.53 12.78 -3.02
C LEU A 65 11.48 11.24 -2.99
N LEU A 66 12.64 10.57 -2.86
CA LEU A 66 12.71 9.12 -2.67
C LEU A 66 12.06 8.67 -1.35
N PHE A 67 12.29 9.42 -0.26
CA PHE A 67 11.67 9.14 1.02
C PHE A 67 10.14 9.29 0.96
N ALA A 68 9.65 10.36 0.34
CA ALA A 68 8.23 10.65 0.16
C ALA A 68 7.55 9.59 -0.73
N ALA A 69 8.18 9.20 -1.84
CA ALA A 69 7.69 8.14 -2.71
C ALA A 69 7.56 6.81 -1.94
N ARG A 70 8.59 6.42 -1.19
CA ARG A 70 8.61 5.15 -0.46
C ARG A 70 7.58 5.08 0.67
N LYS A 71 7.30 6.21 1.35
CA LYS A 71 6.27 6.29 2.40
C LYS A 71 4.86 6.07 1.82
N ASN A 72 4.57 6.65 0.65
CA ASN A 72 3.29 6.49 -0.01
C ASN A 72 3.05 5.05 -0.49
N THR A 73 4.08 4.34 -0.95
CA THR A 73 3.94 2.94 -1.40
C THR A 73 3.57 1.99 -0.26
N ARG A 74 4.10 2.20 0.96
CA ARG A 74 3.80 1.32 2.11
C ARG A 74 2.34 1.42 2.54
N LEU A 75 1.83 2.64 2.69
CA LEU A 75 0.42 2.86 3.07
C LEU A 75 -0.53 2.26 2.04
N ARG A 76 -0.25 2.46 0.74
CA ARG A 76 -1.02 1.84 -0.35
C ARG A 76 -1.02 0.31 -0.31
N ARG A 77 0.10 -0.31 0.07
CA ARG A 77 0.19 -1.78 0.18
C ARG A 77 -0.63 -2.30 1.35
N LEU A 78 -0.66 -1.59 2.47
CA LEU A 78 -1.52 -1.93 3.61
C LEU A 78 -2.99 -1.81 3.22
N ASP A 79 -3.40 -0.68 2.64
CA ASP A 79 -4.75 -0.46 2.16
C ASP A 79 -5.16 -1.52 1.12
N ALA A 80 -4.24 -1.90 0.22
CA ALA A 80 -4.50 -2.91 -0.80
C ALA A 80 -4.68 -4.31 -0.19
N MET A 81 -3.89 -4.66 0.82
CA MET A 81 -4.02 -5.94 1.52
C MET A 81 -5.32 -6.01 2.31
N GLU A 82 -5.68 -4.93 3.01
CA GLU A 82 -6.94 -4.84 3.74
C GLU A 82 -8.14 -5.01 2.80
N ASN A 83 -8.17 -4.25 1.69
CA ASN A 83 -9.22 -4.38 0.69
C ASN A 83 -9.27 -5.78 0.06
N LEU A 84 -8.11 -6.42 -0.16
CA LEU A 84 -8.04 -7.80 -0.67
C LEU A 84 -8.72 -8.77 0.31
N VAL A 85 -8.39 -8.68 1.61
CA VAL A 85 -8.98 -9.54 2.64
C VAL A 85 -10.50 -9.34 2.71
N LEU A 86 -10.96 -8.09 2.74
CA LEU A 86 -12.41 -7.79 2.78
C LEU A 86 -13.12 -8.27 1.52
N GLN A 87 -12.50 -8.16 0.33
CA GLN A 87 -13.07 -8.66 -0.92
C GLN A 87 -13.17 -10.19 -0.93
N ILE A 88 -12.16 -10.89 -0.39
CA ILE A 88 -12.20 -12.34 -0.24
C ILE A 88 -13.28 -12.72 0.79
N ALA A 89 -13.30 -12.09 1.97
CA ALA A 89 -14.31 -12.34 3.01
C ALA A 89 -15.74 -12.13 2.49
N ALA A 90 -16.00 -11.07 1.73
CA ALA A 90 -17.30 -10.83 1.10
C ALA A 90 -17.71 -11.97 0.14
N ARG A 91 -16.74 -12.57 -0.57
CA ARG A 91 -17.00 -13.70 -1.47
C ARG A 91 -17.42 -14.96 -0.70
N TYR A 92 -16.88 -15.15 0.50
CA TYR A 92 -17.19 -16.26 1.41
C TYR A 92 -18.29 -15.93 2.44
N GLY A 93 -19.10 -14.89 2.19
CA GLY A 93 -20.24 -14.56 3.07
C GLY A 93 -19.83 -14.04 4.44
N GLY A 94 -18.73 -13.30 4.49
CA GLY A 94 -18.21 -12.71 5.73
C GLY A 94 -17.49 -13.70 6.63
N LYS A 95 -17.35 -14.98 6.25
CA LYS A 95 -16.60 -15.98 7.02
C LYS A 95 -15.37 -16.41 6.26
N LEU A 96 -14.21 -16.41 6.90
CA LEU A 96 -12.95 -16.68 6.23
C LEU A 96 -11.99 -17.43 7.14
N THR A 97 -11.41 -18.51 6.62
CA THR A 97 -10.29 -19.22 7.26
C THR A 97 -8.95 -18.72 6.73
N ALA A 98 -7.88 -18.97 7.47
CA ALA A 98 -6.52 -18.65 7.03
C ALA A 98 -6.12 -19.40 5.75
N THR A 99 -6.57 -20.64 5.60
CA THR A 99 -6.34 -21.45 4.40
C THR A 99 -7.03 -20.84 3.19
N GLU A 100 -8.30 -20.43 3.31
CA GLU A 100 -9.03 -19.78 2.22
C GLU A 100 -8.41 -18.44 1.83
N LEU A 101 -7.95 -17.65 2.81
CA LEU A 101 -7.22 -16.41 2.53
C LEU A 101 -5.88 -16.68 1.82
N ALA A 102 -5.11 -17.67 2.29
CA ALA A 102 -3.84 -18.04 1.66
C ALA A 102 -4.04 -18.54 0.22
N MET A 103 -5.06 -19.36 -0.03
CA MET A 103 -5.39 -19.87 -1.37
C MET A 103 -5.80 -18.78 -2.35
N ASN A 104 -6.46 -17.72 -1.87
CA ASN A 104 -6.95 -16.62 -2.70
C ASN A 104 -6.00 -15.41 -2.71
N SER A 105 -4.81 -15.51 -2.11
CA SER A 105 -3.83 -14.43 -2.03
C SER A 105 -2.41 -14.93 -2.31
N LYS A 106 -1.42 -14.05 -2.12
CA LYS A 106 0.01 -14.39 -2.22
C LYS A 106 0.65 -14.61 -0.85
N LEU A 107 -0.15 -14.86 0.18
CA LEU A 107 0.30 -15.04 1.56
C LEU A 107 0.55 -16.52 1.85
N SER A 108 1.55 -16.80 2.70
CA SER A 108 1.64 -18.10 3.36
C SER A 108 0.51 -18.26 4.38
N ILE A 109 0.22 -19.50 4.80
CA ILE A 109 -0.79 -19.76 5.84
C ILE A 109 -0.48 -18.98 7.13
N THR A 110 0.80 -18.93 7.54
CA THR A 110 1.22 -18.17 8.73
C THR A 110 0.93 -16.68 8.57
N GLN A 111 1.27 -16.09 7.41
CA GLN A 111 0.99 -14.68 7.13
C GLN A 111 -0.51 -14.40 7.07
N ALA A 112 -1.29 -15.30 6.48
CA ALA A 112 -2.75 -15.17 6.43
C ALA A 112 -3.37 -15.17 7.84
N ASN A 113 -2.89 -16.05 8.74
CA ASN A 113 -3.27 -16.06 10.15
C ASN A 113 -2.94 -14.72 10.83
N GLU A 114 -1.70 -14.24 10.71
CA GLU A 114 -1.28 -12.96 11.31
C GLU A 114 -2.13 -11.78 10.82
N VAL A 115 -2.46 -11.75 9.53
CA VAL A 115 -3.33 -10.73 8.95
C VAL A 115 -4.73 -10.80 9.56
N LEU A 116 -5.34 -11.99 9.63
CA LEU A 116 -6.69 -12.17 10.19
C LEU A 116 -6.74 -11.87 11.69
N GLU A 117 -5.71 -12.24 12.46
CA GLU A 117 -5.56 -11.81 13.85
C GLU A 117 -5.42 -10.28 13.99
N GLY A 118 -4.82 -9.61 13.00
CA GLY A 118 -4.79 -8.16 12.94
C GLY A 118 -6.18 -7.54 12.89
N PHE A 119 -7.12 -8.15 12.15
CA PHE A 119 -8.52 -7.69 12.10
C PHE A 119 -9.27 -7.96 13.40
N THR A 120 -9.00 -9.07 14.09
CA THR A 120 -9.65 -9.34 15.38
C THR A 120 -9.19 -8.37 16.46
N LYS A 121 -7.89 -8.05 16.50
CA LYS A 121 -7.34 -7.03 17.41
C LYS A 121 -7.93 -5.64 17.20
N GLN A 122 -8.38 -5.33 15.98
CA GLN A 122 -9.01 -4.07 15.62
C GLN A 122 -10.54 -4.09 15.80
N ASN A 123 -11.12 -5.17 16.33
CA ASN A 123 -12.57 -5.40 16.41
C ASN A 123 -13.29 -5.33 15.05
N ALA A 124 -12.56 -5.61 13.96
CA ALA A 124 -13.12 -5.66 12.60
C ALA A 124 -13.57 -7.07 12.19
N ALA A 125 -13.15 -8.10 12.95
CA ALA A 125 -13.59 -9.48 12.79
C ALA A 125 -13.64 -10.20 14.13
N TYR A 126 -14.41 -11.27 14.21
CA TYR A 126 -14.55 -12.14 15.38
C TYR A 126 -14.03 -13.54 15.08
N LEU A 127 -13.22 -14.09 15.98
CA LEU A 127 -12.78 -15.46 15.88
C LEU A 127 -13.87 -16.40 16.40
N SER A 128 -14.28 -17.35 15.56
CA SER A 128 -15.20 -18.43 15.91
C SER A 128 -14.53 -19.78 15.67
N ILE A 129 -14.91 -20.78 16.45
CA ILE A 129 -14.45 -22.16 16.28
C ILE A 129 -15.65 -22.99 15.82
N THR A 130 -15.49 -23.68 14.70
CA THR A 130 -16.51 -24.61 14.21
C THR A 130 -16.52 -25.90 15.04
N ASN A 131 -17.59 -26.69 14.93
CA ASN A 131 -17.73 -27.96 15.67
C ASN A 131 -16.60 -28.97 15.38
N ASN A 132 -15.92 -28.85 14.23
CA ASN A 132 -14.76 -29.66 13.87
C ASN A 132 -13.41 -29.05 14.31
N GLY A 133 -13.41 -28.02 15.16
CA GLY A 133 -12.21 -27.38 15.71
C GLY A 133 -11.48 -26.43 14.76
N THR A 134 -12.09 -26.03 13.64
CA THR A 134 -11.46 -25.11 12.67
C THR A 134 -11.70 -23.66 13.09
N TYR A 135 -10.65 -22.85 13.06
CA TYR A 135 -10.73 -21.42 13.29
C TYR A 135 -11.31 -20.71 12.06
N VAL A 136 -12.40 -19.98 12.27
CA VAL A 136 -13.09 -19.19 11.25
C VAL A 136 -13.19 -17.74 11.73
N TYR A 137 -12.75 -16.80 10.91
CA TYR A 137 -12.83 -15.38 11.18
C TYR A 137 -14.09 -14.82 10.53
N GLN A 138 -14.95 -14.19 11.33
CA GLN A 138 -16.24 -13.66 10.90
C GLN A 138 -16.22 -12.13 10.88
N PHE A 139 -16.54 -11.56 9.73
CA PHE A 139 -16.71 -10.12 9.50
C PHE A 139 -18.20 -9.80 9.48
N GLU A 140 -18.66 -8.94 10.40
CA GLU A 140 -20.05 -8.53 10.47
C GLU A 140 -20.46 -7.61 9.31
N GLY A 141 -21.74 -7.63 8.94
CA GLY A 141 -22.29 -6.81 7.86
C GLY A 141 -21.89 -7.24 6.44
N MET A 142 -21.12 -8.32 6.30
CA MET A 142 -20.77 -8.90 5.01
C MET A 142 -21.65 -10.11 4.71
N ILE A 143 -22.42 -10.04 3.64
CA ILE A 143 -23.23 -11.14 3.10
C ILE A 143 -22.68 -11.56 1.74
N SER A 144 -22.78 -12.86 1.43
CA SER A 144 -22.19 -13.40 0.19
C SER A 144 -22.93 -12.87 -1.04
N GLN A 145 -22.31 -12.94 -2.22
CA GLN A 145 -23.01 -12.58 -3.45
C GLN A 145 -24.23 -13.49 -3.68
N GLN A 146 -24.11 -14.78 -3.35
CA GLN A 146 -25.22 -15.72 -3.42
C GLN A 146 -26.38 -15.32 -2.50
N ASP A 147 -26.10 -14.89 -1.27
CA ASP A 147 -27.14 -14.42 -0.33
C ASP A 147 -27.79 -13.13 -0.82
N LYS A 148 -27.03 -12.25 -1.48
CA LYS A 148 -27.56 -11.03 -2.11
C LYS A 148 -28.48 -11.35 -3.29
N ASP A 149 -28.10 -12.31 -4.12
CA ASP A 149 -28.87 -12.72 -5.30
C ASP A 149 -30.19 -13.42 -4.90
N GLN A 150 -30.21 -14.05 -3.71
CA GLN A 150 -31.41 -14.64 -3.11
C GLN A 150 -32.24 -13.67 -2.27
N ALA A 151 -31.80 -12.42 -2.10
CA ALA A 151 -32.51 -11.46 -1.28
C ALA A 151 -33.81 -11.03 -1.95
N GLU A 152 -34.94 -11.32 -1.31
CA GLU A 152 -36.25 -10.83 -1.77
C GLU A 152 -36.45 -9.37 -1.35
N SER A 153 -37.09 -8.60 -2.23
CA SER A 153 -37.48 -7.23 -1.90
C SER A 153 -38.62 -7.24 -0.87
N LEU A 154 -38.63 -6.30 0.08
CA LEU A 154 -39.77 -6.13 1.00
C LEU A 154 -41.10 -5.95 0.25
N LYS A 155 -41.06 -5.37 -0.95
CA LYS A 155 -42.23 -5.22 -1.81
C LYS A 155 -42.79 -6.56 -2.29
N SER A 156 -41.94 -7.51 -2.67
CA SER A 156 -42.40 -8.86 -3.10
C SER A 156 -42.94 -9.70 -1.95
N LEU A 157 -42.53 -9.42 -0.71
CA LEU A 157 -43.07 -10.07 0.49
C LEU A 157 -44.41 -9.49 0.92
N ILE A 158 -44.60 -8.18 0.79
CA ILE A 158 -45.82 -7.48 1.23
C ILE A 158 -46.96 -7.61 0.19
N TYR A 159 -46.64 -7.66 -1.11
CA TYR A 159 -47.62 -7.65 -2.20
C TYR A 159 -47.75 -9.00 -2.93
N LYS A 160 -47.47 -10.11 -2.24
CA LYS A 160 -47.66 -11.46 -2.81
C LYS A 160 -49.15 -11.79 -2.83
N GLU A 161 -49.86 -11.29 -3.85
CA GLU A 161 -51.20 -11.74 -4.24
C GLU A 161 -51.13 -13.07 -5.02
#